data_AF-A0A1H8DBD0-F1
#
_entry.id   AF-A0A1H8DBD0-F1
#
_cell.length_a   1.000
_cell.length_b   1.000
_cell.length_c   1.000
_cell.angle_alpha   90.00
_cell.angle_beta   90.00
_cell.angle_gamma   90.00
#
_symmetry.space_group_name_H-M   'P 1'
#
loop_
_entity.id
_entity.type
_entity.pdbx_description
1 polymer ?
#
loop_
_entity_poly.entity_id
_entity_poly.type
_entity_poly.pdbx_seq_one_letter_code
_entity_poly.pdbx_strand_id
1 'polypeptide(L)'
;MKKAFYAELNCHYIAIKKCCASCQHRFVTDEGFRICRKHRKYVYKTNCCECWKMNSRLNRSGARWGQMKSNDYLKYVSRIRALENQRIEEAEAKGYPLAMLKNETIQKRYKRLYGEIIMDF
;
A
#
# COMPACT_ATOMS: atom_id res chain seq x y z
N MET A 1 11.95 1.12 34.48
CA MET A 1 12.91 0.64 33.46
C MET A 1 12.58 1.24 32.10
N LYS A 2 13.44 2.11 31.56
CA LYS A 2 13.31 2.70 30.21
C LYS A 2 13.61 1.62 29.17
N LYS A 3 12.60 1.12 28.45
CA LYS A 3 12.77 0.09 27.42
C LYS A 3 13.40 0.72 26.18
N ALA A 4 14.65 0.33 25.87
CA ALA A 4 15.25 0.57 24.57
C ALA A 4 14.31 -0.01 23.50
N PHE A 5 13.80 0.86 22.63
CA PHE A 5 12.94 0.45 21.54
C PHE A 5 13.80 -0.06 20.39
N TYR A 6 14.19 -1.32 20.46
CA TYR A 6 14.86 -1.98 19.33
C TYR A 6 13.94 -1.95 18.11
N ALA A 7 14.47 -1.56 16.96
CA ALA A 7 13.80 -1.67 15.66
C ALA A 7 14.34 -2.89 14.91
N GLU A 8 13.50 -3.50 14.09
CA GLU A 8 13.87 -4.60 13.18
C GLU A 8 13.57 -4.18 11.75
N LEU A 9 14.49 -4.45 10.83
CA LEU A 9 14.28 -4.15 9.42
C LEU A 9 13.26 -5.13 8.84
N ASN A 10 12.36 -4.63 8.00
CA ASN A 10 11.50 -5.48 7.18
C ASN A 10 12.23 -5.96 5.91
N CYS A 11 11.55 -6.72 5.04
CA CYS A 11 12.14 -7.20 3.78
C CYS A 11 12.51 -6.11 2.76
N HIS A 12 12.19 -4.85 3.04
CA HIS A 12 12.52 -3.67 2.23
C HIS A 12 13.44 -2.69 2.97
N TYR A 13 14.17 -3.15 3.99
CA TYR A 13 15.13 -2.35 4.76
C TYR A 13 14.51 -1.15 5.50
N ILE A 14 13.19 -1.19 5.77
CA ILE A 14 12.52 -0.17 6.59
C ILE A 14 12.57 -0.59 8.05
N ALA A 15 13.04 0.30 8.92
CA ALA A 15 13.11 0.08 10.36
C ALA A 15 11.71 0.10 11.01
N ILE A 16 11.30 -1.04 11.56
CA ILE A 16 10.03 -1.19 12.28
C ILE A 16 10.29 -1.36 13.77
N LYS A 17 9.73 -0.46 14.58
CA LYS A 17 9.81 -0.51 16.04
C LYS A 17 9.24 -1.83 16.58
N LYS A 18 9.99 -2.56 17.43
CA LYS A 18 9.53 -3.80 18.06
C LYS A 18 8.58 -3.49 19.23
N CYS A 19 7.28 -3.70 19.01
CA CYS A 19 6.24 -3.55 20.04
C CYS A 19 4.96 -4.31 19.68
N CYS A 20 4.02 -4.40 20.62
CA CYS A 20 2.73 -5.06 20.44
C CYS A 20 1.90 -4.41 19.32
N ALA A 21 2.12 -3.13 19.00
CA ALA A 21 1.46 -2.49 17.86
C ALA A 21 1.93 -3.08 16.51
N SER A 22 3.20 -3.45 16.39
CA SER A 22 3.83 -4.01 15.19
C SER A 22 3.87 -5.54 15.16
N CYS A 23 3.46 -6.20 16.25
CA CYS A 23 3.48 -7.66 16.37
C CYS A 23 2.36 -8.34 15.57
N GLN A 24 2.65 -9.49 14.94
CA GLN A 24 1.66 -10.32 14.25
C GLN A 24 0.58 -10.91 15.15
N HIS A 25 0.90 -11.11 16.44
CA HIS A 25 -0.02 -11.68 17.42
C HIS A 25 -1.02 -10.67 17.97
N ARG A 26 -0.92 -9.41 17.54
CA ARG A 26 -1.86 -8.35 17.90
C ARG A 26 -3.26 -8.65 17.35
N PHE A 27 -4.25 -8.41 18.19
CA PHE A 27 -5.66 -8.30 17.83
C PHE A 27 -6.23 -7.03 18.45
N VAL A 28 -7.19 -6.39 17.79
CA VAL A 28 -7.93 -5.24 18.31
C VAL A 28 -9.39 -5.68 18.39
N THR A 29 -9.99 -5.59 19.57
CA THR A 29 -11.40 -5.92 19.77
C THR A 29 -12.31 -4.82 19.20
N ASP A 30 -13.60 -5.09 19.12
CA ASP A 30 -14.57 -4.13 18.58
C ASP A 30 -14.68 -2.86 19.47
N GLU A 31 -14.37 -2.99 20.76
CA GLU A 31 -14.28 -1.88 21.72
C GLU A 31 -12.92 -1.15 21.66
N GLY A 32 -12.04 -1.52 20.73
CA GLY A 32 -10.75 -0.86 20.51
C GLY A 32 -9.61 -1.32 21.43
N PHE A 33 -9.82 -2.32 22.29
CA PHE A 33 -8.77 -2.84 23.16
C PHE A 33 -7.78 -3.72 22.38
N ARG A 34 -6.50 -3.67 22.77
CA ARG A 34 -5.45 -4.48 22.15
C ARG A 34 -5.19 -5.74 22.98
N ILE A 35 -5.34 -6.88 22.34
CA ILE A 35 -5.09 -8.19 22.93
C ILE A 35 -3.92 -8.86 22.21
N CYS A 36 -3.03 -9.51 22.96
CA CYS A 36 -2.02 -10.40 22.40
C CYS A 36 -2.56 -11.82 22.35
N ARG A 37 -2.87 -12.34 21.15
CA ARG A 37 -3.42 -13.69 20.95
C ARG A 37 -2.48 -14.81 21.43
N LYS A 38 -1.17 -14.56 21.45
CA LYS A 38 -0.15 -15.54 21.92
C LYS A 38 -0.18 -15.74 23.43
N HIS A 39 -0.43 -14.67 24.20
CA HIS A 39 -0.44 -14.71 25.67
C HIS A 39 -1.84 -14.56 26.26
N ARG A 40 -2.88 -14.41 25.42
CA ARG A 40 -4.29 -14.25 25.80
C ARG A 40 -4.52 -13.14 26.85
N LYS A 41 -3.83 -12.00 26.69
CA LYS A 41 -3.93 -10.86 27.62
C LYS A 41 -3.99 -9.52 26.91
N TYR A 42 -4.54 -8.53 27.61
CA TYR A 42 -4.49 -7.13 27.20
C TYR A 42 -3.05 -6.61 27.20
N VAL A 43 -2.73 -5.78 26.20
CA VAL A 43 -1.40 -5.20 26.02
C VAL A 43 -1.49 -3.76 25.53
N TYR A 44 -0.62 -2.87 26.01
CA TYR A 44 -0.51 -1.53 25.45
C TYR A 44 0.32 -1.52 24.17
N LYS A 45 0.15 -0.47 23.36
CA LYS A 45 0.86 -0.28 22.08
C LYS A 45 2.39 -0.32 22.21
N THR A 46 2.93 0.06 23.38
CA THR A 46 4.37 0.15 23.68
C THR A 46 4.95 -1.11 24.33
N ASN A 47 4.11 -2.07 24.76
CA ASN A 47 4.61 -3.34 25.28
C ASN A 47 5.42 -4.08 24.20
N CYS A 48 6.37 -4.90 24.63
CA CYS A 48 7.09 -5.84 23.78
C CYS A 48 7.42 -7.07 24.64
N CYS A 49 7.43 -8.25 24.03
CA CYS A 49 7.84 -9.51 24.64
C CYS A 49 8.80 -10.25 23.70
N GLU A 50 9.42 -11.32 24.19
CA GLU A 50 10.37 -12.14 23.44
C GLU A 50 9.71 -12.89 22.27
N CYS A 51 8.41 -13.18 22.37
CA CYS A 51 7.64 -13.79 21.28
C CYS A 51 7.25 -12.79 20.17
N TRP A 52 7.81 -11.59 20.14
CA TRP A 52 7.49 -10.61 19.11
C TRP A 52 7.92 -11.13 17.73
N LYS A 53 7.02 -10.99 16.76
CA LYS A 53 7.26 -11.24 15.34
C LYS A 53 6.58 -10.16 14.54
N MET A 54 7.27 -9.59 13.54
CA MET A 54 6.72 -8.52 12.71
C MET A 54 5.44 -8.97 12.01
N ASN A 55 4.40 -8.14 12.02
CA ASN A 55 3.17 -8.46 11.28
C ASN A 55 3.41 -8.42 9.76
N SER A 56 2.67 -9.24 9.01
CA SER A 56 2.88 -9.40 7.56
C SER A 56 2.59 -8.14 6.73
N ARG A 57 1.81 -7.18 7.26
CA ARG A 57 1.56 -5.90 6.60
C ARG A 57 2.76 -4.97 6.71
N LEU A 58 3.40 -4.92 7.87
CA LEU A 58 4.64 -4.17 8.13
C LEU A 58 5.85 -4.85 7.52
N ASN A 59 5.88 -6.19 7.48
CA ASN A 59 6.95 -6.89 6.79
C ASN A 59 6.98 -6.50 5.31
N ARG A 60 5.80 -6.34 4.70
CA ARG A 60 5.62 -5.89 3.31
C ARG A 60 5.45 -4.37 3.17
N SER A 61 5.60 -3.58 4.22
CA SER A 61 5.50 -2.11 4.07
C SER A 61 6.69 -1.62 3.25
N GLY A 62 6.46 -0.72 2.30
CA GLY A 62 7.47 -0.39 1.30
C GLY A 62 7.49 -1.32 0.09
N ALA A 63 6.70 -2.42 0.09
CA ALA A 63 6.38 -3.11 -1.15
C ALA A 63 5.69 -2.10 -2.08
N ARG A 64 6.26 -1.92 -3.27
CA ARG A 64 5.89 -0.96 -4.33
C ARG A 64 4.46 -1.15 -4.89
N TRP A 65 3.43 -1.29 -4.06
CA TRP A 65 2.04 -1.18 -4.52
C TRP A 65 1.66 0.27 -4.84
N GLY A 66 2.42 1.24 -4.33
CA GLY A 66 2.52 2.56 -4.91
C GLY A 66 3.87 2.71 -5.61
N GLN A 67 3.98 2.33 -6.89
CA GLN A 67 4.98 3.01 -7.71
C GLN A 67 4.68 4.49 -7.59
N MET A 68 5.64 5.28 -7.11
CA MET A 68 5.53 6.73 -7.19
C MET A 68 5.35 7.05 -8.67
N LYS A 69 4.15 7.48 -9.02
CA LYS A 69 3.78 7.77 -10.39
C LYS A 69 4.56 9.02 -10.80
N SER A 70 5.42 8.92 -11.81
CA SER A 70 6.10 10.11 -12.34
C SER A 70 5.06 11.15 -12.75
N ASN A 71 5.41 12.43 -12.67
CA ASN A 71 4.53 13.51 -13.12
C ASN A 71 4.09 13.29 -14.58
N ASP A 72 4.99 12.79 -15.42
CA ASP A 72 4.71 12.46 -16.81
C ASP A 72 3.69 11.33 -16.97
N TYR A 73 3.75 10.29 -16.13
CA TYR A 73 2.72 9.26 -16.11
C TYR A 73 1.38 9.83 -15.66
N LEU A 74 1.35 10.71 -14.65
CA LEU A 74 0.10 11.34 -14.20
C LEU A 74 -0.53 12.21 -15.29
N LYS A 75 0.28 13.01 -16.00
CA LYS A 75 -0.16 13.79 -17.16
C LYS A 75 -0.69 12.90 -18.29
N TYR A 76 0.02 11.81 -18.58
CA TYR A 76 -0.42 10.82 -19.58
C TYR A 76 -1.78 10.22 -19.21
N VAL A 77 -1.94 9.75 -17.97
CA VAL A 77 -3.22 9.18 -17.48
C VAL A 77 -4.33 10.22 -17.57
N SER A 78 -4.08 11.46 -17.14
CA SER A 78 -5.07 12.54 -17.21
C SER A 78 -5.56 12.78 -18.64
N ARG A 79 -4.65 12.82 -19.62
CA ARG A 79 -5.01 12.96 -21.05
C ARG A 79 -5.84 11.78 -21.56
N ILE A 80 -5.47 10.54 -21.21
CA ILE A 80 -6.23 9.36 -21.61
C ILE A 80 -7.64 9.40 -21.03
N ARG A 81 -7.79 9.76 -19.75
CA ARG A 81 -9.11 9.84 -19.08
C ARG A 81 -10.01 10.92 -19.70
N ALA A 82 -9.46 12.08 -20.05
CA ALA A 82 -10.22 13.11 -20.76
C ALA A 82 -10.77 12.60 -22.11
N LEU A 83 -9.93 11.90 -22.88
CA LEU A 83 -10.35 11.30 -24.16
C LEU A 83 -11.37 10.16 -23.99
N GLU A 84 -11.25 9.36 -22.94
CA GLU A 84 -12.21 8.30 -22.64
C GLU A 84 -13.58 8.87 -22.27
N ASN A 85 -13.63 9.91 -21.44
CA ASN A 85 -14.88 10.56 -21.06
C ASN A 85 -15.59 11.15 -22.29
N GLN A 86 -14.85 11.85 -23.16
CA GLN A 86 -15.43 12.38 -24.40
C GLN A 86 -16.03 11.27 -25.28
N ARG A 87 -15.31 10.14 -25.42
CA ARG A 87 -15.80 9.00 -26.21
C ARG A 87 -17.02 8.32 -25.58
N ILE A 88 -17.06 8.24 -24.26
CA ILE A 88 -18.20 7.68 -23.52
C ILE A 88 -19.42 8.57 -23.72
N GLU A 89 -19.28 9.89 -23.56
CA GLU A 89 -20.36 10.85 -23.79
C GLU A 89 -20.90 10.75 -25.23
N GLU A 90 -20.02 10.72 -26.24
CA GLU A 90 -20.42 10.56 -27.65
C GLU A 90 -21.13 9.22 -27.94
N ALA A 91 -20.73 8.16 -27.24
CA ALA A 91 -21.26 6.82 -27.42
C ALA A 91 -22.61 6.65 -26.72
N GLU A 92 -22.76 7.19 -25.51
CA GLU A 92 -24.03 7.30 -24.79
C GLU A 92 -25.05 8.11 -25.59
N ALA A 93 -24.64 9.25 -26.18
CA ALA A 93 -25.51 10.06 -27.04
C ALA A 93 -26.00 9.29 -28.29
N LYS A 94 -25.27 8.26 -28.73
CA LYS A 94 -25.60 7.39 -29.87
C LYS A 94 -26.25 6.06 -29.44
N GLY A 95 -26.54 5.88 -28.15
CA GLY A 95 -27.22 4.71 -27.62
C GLY A 95 -26.37 3.45 -27.47
N TYR A 96 -25.03 3.56 -27.49
CA TYR A 96 -24.14 2.44 -27.23
C TYR A 96 -23.15 2.76 -26.09
N PRO A 97 -23.27 2.16 -24.90
CA PRO A 97 -22.36 2.48 -23.80
C PRO A 97 -20.95 1.91 -24.04
N LEU A 98 -19.93 2.73 -23.76
CA LEU A 98 -18.51 2.33 -23.79
C LEU A 98 -17.95 2.21 -22.38
N ALA A 99 -17.11 1.19 -22.15
CA ALA A 99 -16.42 1.01 -20.89
C ALA A 99 -15.06 1.70 -20.87
N MET A 100 -14.70 2.27 -19.71
CA MET A 100 -13.35 2.79 -19.46
C MET A 100 -12.30 1.68 -19.43
N LEU A 101 -11.08 2.01 -19.85
CA LEU A 101 -9.91 1.16 -19.70
C LEU A 101 -9.53 1.00 -18.22
N LYS A 102 -9.09 -0.22 -17.89
CA LYS A 102 -8.47 -0.52 -16.61
C LYS A 102 -7.16 0.26 -16.45
N ASN A 103 -6.87 0.73 -15.22
CA ASN A 103 -5.64 1.46 -14.91
C ASN A 103 -4.37 0.67 -15.30
N GLU A 104 -4.39 -0.66 -15.12
CA GLU A 104 -3.31 -1.57 -15.53
C GLU A 104 -3.03 -1.50 -17.03
N THR A 105 -4.07 -1.37 -17.86
CA THR A 105 -3.93 -1.25 -19.31
C THR A 105 -3.26 0.07 -19.68
N ILE A 106 -3.66 1.17 -19.03
CA ILE A 106 -3.06 2.50 -19.25
C ILE A 106 -1.59 2.49 -18.81
N GLN A 107 -1.28 1.84 -17.69
CA GLN A 107 0.09 1.68 -17.20
C GLN A 107 0.97 0.87 -18.16
N LYS A 108 0.48 -0.28 -18.65
CA LYS A 108 1.20 -1.08 -19.65
C LYS A 108 1.46 -0.30 -20.93
N ARG A 109 0.48 0.48 -21.41
CA ARG A 109 0.65 1.35 -22.59
C ARG A 109 1.73 2.42 -22.37
N TYR A 110 1.70 3.10 -21.23
CA TYR A 110 2.72 4.10 -20.90
C TYR A 110 4.12 3.48 -20.87
N LYS A 111 4.30 2.35 -20.16
CA LYS A 111 5.59 1.65 -20.10
C LYS A 111 6.10 1.22 -21.48
N ARG A 112 5.21 0.81 -22.38
CA ARG A 112 5.56 0.44 -23.76
C ARG A 112 6.02 1.65 -24.59
N LEU A 113 5.40 2.82 -24.40
CA LEU A 113 5.67 4.02 -25.19
C LEU A 113 6.90 4.80 -24.71
N TYR A 114 7.15 4.81 -23.41
CA TYR A 114 8.14 5.69 -22.78
C TYR A 114 9.25 4.93 -22.03
N GLY A 115 9.28 3.59 -22.12
CA GLY A 115 10.23 2.74 -21.40
C GLY A 115 9.89 2.57 -19.91
N GLU A 116 10.59 1.66 -19.23
CA GLU A 116 10.58 1.64 -17.77
C GLU A 116 11.45 2.79 -17.27
N ILE A 117 10.84 3.82 -16.69
CA ILE A 117 11.58 4.78 -15.86
C ILE A 117 11.97 4.02 -14.59
N ILE A 118 13.15 3.41 -14.60
CA ILE A 118 13.83 2.97 -13.41
C ILE A 118 14.29 4.26 -12.72
N MET A 119 13.60 4.66 -11.66
CA MET A 119 14.19 5.63 -10.74
C MET A 119 15.22 4.86 -9.91
N ASP A 120 16.48 5.01 -10.30
CA ASP A 120 17.61 4.68 -9.43
C ASP A 120 17.55 5.62 -8.23
N PHE A 121 17.44 5.02 -7.04
CA PHE A 121 17.56 5.71 -5.76
C PHE A 121 18.98 5.54 -5.24
#